data_AF-A0A9Q3HHF7-F1
#
_entry.id   AF-A0A9Q3HHF7-F1
#
_cell.length_a   1.000
_cell.length_b   1.000
_cell.length_c   1.000
_cell.angle_alpha   90.00
_cell.angle_beta   90.00
_cell.angle_gamma   90.00
#
_symmetry.space_group_name_H-M   'P 1'
#
loop_
_entity.id
_entity.type
_entity.pdbx_description
1 polymer ?
#
loop_
_entity_poly.entity_id
_entity_poly.type
_entity_poly.pdbx_seq_one_letter_code
_entity_poly.pdbx_strand_id
1 'polypeptide(L)' 'MLVAKLAFSTAYHTQINGLAERMIQRMEDIIRRFCTYGMEYKDHEGYIHDWVTLLPEVQLAYNTSKHSPTGKSPSLVEKG' A
#
# COMPACT_ATOMS: atom_id res chain seq x y z
N MET A 1 -12.47 -0.99 -26.81
CA MET A 1 -11.11 -0.41 -26.71
C MET A 1 -11.20 0.77 -25.75
N LEU A 2 -10.60 0.66 -24.57
CA LEU A 2 -10.59 1.74 -23.58
C LEU A 2 -9.63 2.82 -24.07
N VAL A 3 -10.14 4.01 -24.41
CA VAL A 3 -9.29 5.15 -24.75
C VAL A 3 -8.87 5.82 -23.45
N ALA A 4 -7.68 5.47 -22.94
CA ALA A 4 -7.08 6.10 -21.78
C ALA A 4 -6.00 7.09 -22.23
N LYS A 5 -6.09 8.34 -21.77
CA LYS A 5 -5.02 9.33 -21.99
C LYS A 5 -3.94 9.11 -20.94
N LEU A 6 -2.75 8.72 -21.39
CA LEU A 6 -1.62 8.47 -20.51
C LEU A 6 -1.02 9.79 -20.02
N ALA A 7 -0.83 9.91 -18.71
CA ALA A 7 -0.18 11.04 -18.06
C ALA A 7 1.10 10.55 -17.38
N PHE A 8 2.25 11.09 -17.80
CA PHE A 8 3.55 10.73 -17.24
C PHE A 8 4.08 11.85 -16.36
N SER A 9 4.79 11.48 -15.28
CA SER A 9 5.62 12.41 -14.53
C SER A 9 6.92 12.70 -15.28
N THR A 10 7.56 13.83 -14.97
CA THR A 10 8.93 14.08 -15.43
C THR A 10 9.89 13.08 -14.78
N ALA A 11 10.96 12.72 -15.49
CA ALA A 11 11.96 11.78 -14.98
C ALA A 11 12.57 12.29 -13.66
N TYR A 12 12.79 11.38 -12.71
CA TYR A 12 13.39 11.65 -11.40
C TYR A 12 12.66 12.70 -10.52
N HIS A 13 11.41 13.03 -10.85
CA HIS A 13 10.60 13.96 -10.06
C HIS A 13 9.42 13.23 -9.41
N THR A 14 9.75 12.56 -8.31
CA THR A 14 8.85 11.78 -7.44
C THR A 14 7.64 12.58 -6.96
N GLN A 15 7.84 13.86 -6.64
CA GLN A 15 6.81 14.75 -6.10
C GLN A 15 5.58 14.93 -7.01
N ILE A 16 5.68 14.74 -8.33
CA ILE A 16 4.52 14.82 -9.24
C ILE A 16 3.46 13.79 -8.88
N ASN A 17 3.85 12.62 -8.39
CA ASN A 17 2.92 11.56 -7.98
C ASN A 17 2.86 11.39 -6.46
N GLY A 18 3.01 12.48 -5.71
CA GLY A 18 3.12 12.45 -4.26
C GLY A 18 1.93 11.82 -3.52
N LEU A 19 0.75 11.71 -4.15
CA LEU A 19 -0.38 10.95 -3.59
C LEU A 19 -0.10 9.44 -3.58
N ALA A 20 0.31 8.88 -4.72
CA ALA A 20 0.68 7.47 -4.81
C ALA A 20 1.89 7.16 -3.92
N GLU A 21 2.86 8.07 -3.84
CA GLU A 21 4.04 7.87 -3.00
C GLU A 21 3.70 7.78 -1.51
N ARG A 22 2.83 8.67 -1.01
CA ARG A 22 2.36 8.59 0.38
C ARG A 22 1.57 7.31 0.64
N MET A 23 0.80 6.84 -0.34
CA MET A 23 0.07 5.58 -0.25
C MET A 23 1.03 4.39 -0.18
N ILE A 24 2.04 4.34 -1.06
CA ILE A 24 3.07 3.30 -1.09
C ILE A 24 3.83 3.26 0.24
N GLN A 25 4.33 4.41 0.71
CA GLN A 25 5.03 4.51 2.00
C GLN A 25 4.19 3.97 3.16
N ARG A 26 2.88 4.26 3.16
CA ARG A 26 1.98 3.78 4.21
C ARG A 26 1.79 2.27 4.15
N MET A 27 1.65 1.69 2.96
CA MET A 27 1.53 0.25 2.77
C MET A 27 2.81 -0.48 3.18
N GLU A 28 3.98 0.04 2.78
CA GLU A 28 5.28 -0.49 3.18
C GLU A 28 5.46 -0.51 4.70
N ASP A 29 5.05 0.55 5.40
CA ASP A 29 5.11 0.60 6.86
C ASP A 29 4.24 -0.47 7.52
N ILE A 30 3.05 -0.73 6.98
CA ILE A 30 2.15 -1.77 7.48
C ILE A 30 2.79 -3.14 7.26
N ILE A 31 3.22 -3.43 6.03
CA ILE A 31 3.87 -4.70 5.67
C ILE A 31 5.11 -4.93 6.54
N ARG A 32 5.98 -3.92 6.69
CA ARG A 32 7.20 -4.02 7.51
C ARG A 32 6.86 -4.40 8.95
N ARG A 33 5.82 -3.81 9.54
CA ARG A 33 5.36 -4.20 10.89
C ARG A 33 4.91 -5.66 10.90
N PHE A 34 3.98 -6.06 10.04
CA PHE A 34 3.49 -7.45 10.06
C PHE A 34 4.58 -8.50 9.78
N CYS A 35 5.47 -8.24 8.82
CA CYS A 35 6.59 -9.11 8.52
C CYS A 35 7.61 -9.20 9.67
N THR A 36 7.81 -8.13 10.45
CA THR A 36 8.72 -8.17 11.62
C THR A 36 8.16 -8.96 12.81
N TYR A 37 6.84 -9.05 12.98
CA TYR A 37 6.22 -9.75 14.11
C TYR A 37 6.04 -11.26 13.86
N GLY A 38 5.92 -11.70 12.59
CA GLY A 38 5.63 -13.09 12.21
C GLY A 38 6.84 -13.85 11.67
N MET A 39 7.99 -13.79 12.35
CA MET A 39 9.16 -14.59 11.95
C MET A 39 8.88 -16.08 12.23
N GLU A 40 8.29 -16.78 11.27
CA GLU A 40 8.26 -18.24 11.26
C GLU A 40 9.54 -18.76 10.59
N TYR A 41 10.25 -19.63 11.30
CA TYR A 41 11.40 -20.35 10.76
C TYR A 41 10.89 -21.36 9.73
N LYS A 42 11.25 -21.20 8.46
CA LYS A 42 11.03 -22.21 7.43
C LYS A 42 12.35 -22.94 7.19
N ASP A 43 12.32 -24.26 7.33
CA ASP A 43 13.46 -25.15 7.09
C ASP A 43 14.16 -24.85 5.75
N HIS A 44 15.47 -25.14 5.70
CA HIS A 44 16.40 -25.07 4.55
C HIS A 44 16.48 -23.76 3.74
N GLU A 45 15.50 -22.86 3.79
CA GLU A 45 15.42 -21.59 3.05
C GLU A 45 15.46 -20.35 3.97
N GLY A 46 15.34 -20.53 5.29
CA GLY A 46 15.48 -19.45 6.29
C GLY A 46 14.16 -18.82 6.74
N TYR A 47 14.21 -17.60 7.28
CA TYR A 47 13.02 -16.85 7.66
C TYR A 47 12.36 -16.27 6.41
N ILE A 48 11.10 -16.65 6.13
CA ILE A 48 10.35 -16.09 5.00
C ILE A 48 9.40 -15.01 5.51
N HIS A 49 9.54 -13.80 4.99
CA HIS A 49 8.52 -12.77 5.08
C HIS A 49 7.57 -12.92 3.89
N ASP A 50 6.45 -13.62 4.08
CA ASP A 50 5.42 -13.73 3.03
C ASP A 50 4.56 -12.47 3.00
N TRP A 51 5.12 -11.40 2.45
CA TRP A 51 4.40 -10.13 2.28
C TRP A 51 3.34 -10.20 1.18
N VAL A 52 3.46 -11.16 0.25
CA VAL A 52 2.54 -11.32 -0.89
C VAL A 52 1.17 -11.76 -0.39
N THR A 53 1.12 -12.71 0.54
CA THR A 53 -0.15 -13.13 1.16
C THR A 53 -0.77 -12.05 2.03
N LEU A 54 0.03 -11.11 2.56
CA LEU A 54 -0.47 -9.97 3.33
C LEU A 54 -1.08 -8.86 2.48
N LEU A 55 -0.78 -8.79 1.17
CA LEU A 55 -1.24 -7.69 0.31
C LEU A 55 -2.76 -7.46 0.31
N PRO A 56 -3.62 -8.50 0.19
CA PRO A 56 -5.07 -8.30 0.22
C PRO A 56 -5.55 -7.72 1.56
N GLU A 57 -4.95 -8.16 2.67
CA GLU A 57 -5.31 -7.67 4.01
C GLU A 57 -4.86 -6.22 4.22
N VAL A 58 -3.66 -5.88 3.76
CA VAL A 58 -3.13 -4.50 3.82
C VAL A 58 -4.00 -3.57 2.98
N GLN A 59 -4.43 -3.99 1.80
CA GLN A 59 -5.33 -3.22 0.94
C GLN A 59 -6.68 -2.95 1.64
N LEU A 60 -7.27 -3.98 2.26
CA LEU A 60 -8.50 -3.82 3.02
C LEU A 60 -8.30 -2.85 4.20
N ALA A 61 -7.28 -3.07 5.01
CA ALA A 61 -6.98 -2.25 6.18
C ALA A 61 -6.75 -0.78 5.80
N TYR A 62 -6.04 -0.50 4.70
CA TYR A 62 -5.84 0.85 4.19
C TYR A 62 -7.18 1.49 3.79
N ASN A 63 -8.00 0.78 3.00
CA ASN A 63 -9.26 1.31 2.48
C ASN A 63 -10.33 1.55 3.55
N THR A 64 -10.26 0.86 4.69
CA THR A 64 -11.20 1.03 5.82
C THR A 64 -10.69 1.96 6.90
N SER A 65 -9.39 2.29 6.90
CA SER A 65 -8.79 3.18 7.90
C SER A 65 -9.16 4.63 7.66
N LYS A 66 -9.50 5.37 8.73
CA LYS A 66 -9.77 6.81 8.64
C LYS A 66 -8.47 7.58 8.40
N HIS A 67 -8.45 8.43 7.38
CA HIS A 67 -7.31 9.28 7.09
C HIS A 67 -7.44 10.62 7.83
N SER A 68 -6.36 11.06 8.48
CA SER A 68 -6.33 12.31 9.28
C SER A 68 -6.86 13.54 8.53
N PRO A 69 -6.50 13.79 7.25
CA PRO A 69 -6.95 14.99 6.53
C PRO A 69 -8.46 15.03 6.24
N THR A 70 -9.11 13.88 6.07
CA THR A 70 -10.52 13.81 5.66
C THR A 70 -11.45 13.33 6.77
N GLY A 71 -10.91 12.72 7.83
CA GLY A 71 -11.68 12.06 8.89
C GLY A 71 -12.48 10.83 8.42
N LYS A 72 -12.36 10.44 7.15
CA LYS A 72 -13.12 9.37 6.49
C LYS A 72 -12.18 8.32 5.95
N SER A 73 -12.69 7.12 5.72
CA SER A 73 -11.96 6.05 5.05
C SER A 73 -11.98 6.26 3.53
N PRO A 74 -10.93 5.86 2.78
CA PRO A 74 -10.90 5.96 1.32
C PRO A 74 -12.12 5.33 0.66
N SER A 75 -12.50 4.12 1.09
CA SER A 75 -13.68 3.41 0.60
C SER A 75 -15.01 4.16 0.78
N LEU A 76 -15.11 5.05 1.77
CA LEU A 76 -16.30 5.87 2.01
C LEU A 76 -16.29 7.12 1.12
N VAL A 77 -15.11 7.66 0.82
CA VAL A 77 -14.96 8.84 -0.05
C VAL A 77 -15.18 8.45 -1.52
N GLU A 78 -14.74 7.27 -1.94
CA GLU A 78 -14.89 6.78 -3.32
C GLU A 78 -16.32 6.39 -3.69
N LYS A 79 -17.16 6.06 -2.69
CA LYS A 79 -18.55 5.60 -2.88
C LYS A 79 -19.60 6.69 -2.64
N GLY A 80 -19.18 7.86 -2.16
CA GLY A 80 -20.05 9.01 -1.90
C GLY A 80 -20.25 9.87 -3.14
#